data_AF-A0A8T0BSG5-F1
#
_entry.id   AF-A0A8T0BSG5-F1
#
_cell.length_a   1.000
_cell.length_b   1.000
_cell.length_c   1.000
_cell.angle_alpha   90.00
_cell.angle_beta   90.00
_cell.angle_gamma   90.00
#
_symmetry.space_group_name_H-M   'P 1'
#
loop_
_entity.id
_entity.type
_entity.pdbx_description
1 polymer ?
#
loop_
_entity_poly.entity_id
_entity_poly.type
_entity_poly.pdbx_seq_one_letter_code
_entity_poly.pdbx_strand_id
1 'polypeptide(L)'
;MHKSSLSQQALQETSCDSPETLHFDIITVHRELNAENQLLELKETDTRQNLEIRGMEGKVSSLEKRMRLIEEELFIREKRINKGLQNKANTLSHLTTNTSASQGVAFAILKSVPGTLPSIQESSDQRPKNLISENQTIKTSAPAFTKTSLTTKRTGSDMPPPRKAKRLQLDAASSDGANTTIRPRAQISSALETLQKSCSDVLPTNMIDALCKGACELPVLTDEENSVISEFCVSKSSAEMFLSLILDLIKAEKESTVHDLLQSYCRVYVGLCQQRADSHKAHALAYRLLKEDFPEAPKLIMVMVTAWPCIFSHDSALCRAIHIVSKMKADGNILDLLSKYMYWDEDPPGNIYNMIVYTLKALFEDHSLRFQKSSWYGYDLCDAAWNYIFSIDLLCAQLGWPWTLNNIIRMDLWLILNTWLRKTRSGQTPFRGICLGAVFRLLGRLGKQGLKENMLVENLAKNMIEFGNKNLSKGMSWEVQLSVIYAIHDLAASNPEEALKALISWQQKTTQPVPPAVTMCLKKIGFLCHQIRPKI
;
A
#
# COMPACT_ATOMS: atom_id res chain seq x y z
N MET A 1 -64.66 -10.43 -12.35
CA MET A 1 -65.60 -10.01 -13.42
C MET A 1 -66.86 -9.34 -12.85
N HIS A 2 -66.75 -8.53 -11.78
CA HIS A 2 -67.87 -7.79 -11.17
C HIS A 2 -67.35 -6.52 -10.46
N LYS A 3 -67.14 -5.42 -11.21
CA LYS A 3 -66.91 -4.06 -10.64
C LYS A 3 -67.34 -2.91 -11.58
N SER A 4 -68.05 -3.19 -12.69
CA SER A 4 -68.41 -2.20 -13.71
C SER A 4 -69.83 -1.61 -13.60
N SER A 5 -70.62 -1.99 -12.60
CA SER A 5 -72.04 -1.63 -12.49
C SER A 5 -72.38 -0.58 -11.42
N LEU A 6 -71.39 -0.07 -10.68
CA LEU A 6 -71.61 0.95 -9.61
C LEU A 6 -71.33 2.39 -10.07
N SER A 7 -70.55 2.58 -11.14
CA SER A 7 -70.13 3.91 -11.62
C SER A 7 -71.16 4.62 -12.51
N GLN A 8 -72.32 4.00 -12.80
CA GLN A 8 -73.35 4.56 -13.69
C GLN A 8 -74.65 4.95 -12.96
N GLN A 9 -74.76 4.74 -11.65
CA GLN A 9 -76.02 4.88 -10.90
C GLN A 9 -76.06 6.10 -9.95
N ALA A 10 -75.14 7.06 -10.11
CA ALA A 10 -74.99 8.24 -9.26
C ALA A 10 -75.01 9.56 -10.05
N LEU A 11 -75.75 9.61 -11.17
CA LEU A 11 -75.77 10.75 -12.11
C LEU A 11 -77.19 11.20 -12.53
N GLN A 12 -78.19 10.88 -11.73
CA GLN A 12 -79.54 11.46 -11.80
C GLN A 12 -80.02 11.77 -10.38
N GLU A 13 -80.74 12.89 -10.21
CA GLU A 13 -81.15 13.49 -8.92
C GLU A 13 -79.92 13.95 -8.08
N THR A 14 -79.52 15.22 -8.12
CA THR A 14 -80.29 16.41 -7.68
C THR A 14 -80.08 17.66 -8.56
N SER A 15 -80.88 18.71 -8.32
CA SER A 15 -80.84 20.00 -9.04
C SER A 15 -80.31 21.15 -8.17
N CYS A 16 -79.76 22.17 -8.82
CA CYS A 16 -79.40 23.48 -8.26
C CYS A 16 -78.27 23.50 -7.22
N ASP A 17 -77.03 23.41 -7.70
CA ASP A 17 -75.91 24.12 -7.08
C ASP A 17 -74.89 24.58 -8.13
N SER A 18 -73.94 25.44 -7.75
CA SER A 18 -73.08 26.16 -8.70
C SER A 18 -72.07 25.27 -9.46
N PRO A 19 -71.62 25.63 -10.67
CA PRO A 19 -70.66 24.83 -11.45
C PRO A 19 -69.25 24.79 -10.84
N GLU A 20 -68.91 25.66 -9.89
CA GLU A 20 -67.60 25.67 -9.24
C GLU A 20 -67.49 24.61 -8.13
N THR A 21 -68.57 24.35 -7.39
CA THR A 21 -68.63 23.33 -6.34
C THR A 21 -68.49 21.93 -6.93
N LEU A 22 -69.27 21.64 -7.98
CA LEU A 22 -69.30 20.35 -8.67
C LEU A 22 -67.93 19.94 -9.27
N HIS A 23 -67.11 20.93 -9.67
CA HIS A 23 -65.75 20.67 -10.15
C HIS A 23 -64.77 20.35 -9.00
N PHE A 24 -65.01 20.86 -7.80
CA PHE A 24 -64.16 20.64 -6.62
C PHE A 24 -64.32 19.22 -6.05
N ASP A 25 -65.56 18.73 -6.01
CA ASP A 25 -65.88 17.37 -5.54
C ASP A 25 -65.24 16.29 -6.43
N ILE A 26 -65.34 16.44 -7.76
CA ILE A 26 -64.75 15.50 -8.72
C ILE A 26 -63.22 15.42 -8.57
N ILE A 27 -62.55 16.57 -8.34
CA ILE A 27 -61.10 16.60 -8.08
C ILE A 27 -60.75 15.91 -6.75
N THR A 28 -61.60 16.06 -5.73
CA THR A 28 -61.39 15.45 -4.41
C THR A 28 -61.53 13.93 -4.48
N VAL A 29 -62.63 13.42 -5.03
CA VAL A 29 -62.85 11.98 -5.22
C VAL A 29 -61.76 11.34 -6.09
N HIS A 30 -61.29 12.03 -7.13
CA HIS A 30 -60.19 11.51 -7.96
C HIS A 30 -58.85 11.44 -7.21
N ARG A 31 -58.58 12.37 -6.28
CA ARG A 31 -57.39 12.32 -5.42
C ARG A 31 -57.47 11.18 -4.40
N GLU A 32 -58.62 10.97 -3.78
CA GLU A 32 -58.84 9.88 -2.83
C GLU A 32 -58.68 8.51 -3.52
N LEU A 33 -59.30 8.31 -4.68
CA LEU A 33 -59.17 7.07 -5.45
C LEU A 33 -57.72 6.79 -5.89
N ASN A 34 -56.95 7.83 -6.22
CA ASN A 34 -55.52 7.72 -6.54
C ASN A 34 -54.69 7.34 -5.30
N ALA A 35 -54.99 7.93 -4.15
CA ALA A 35 -54.33 7.59 -2.88
C ALA A 35 -54.64 6.15 -2.43
N GLU A 36 -55.86 5.66 -2.61
CA GLU A 36 -56.22 4.26 -2.33
C GLU A 36 -55.46 3.28 -3.23
N ASN A 37 -55.33 3.58 -4.53
CA ASN A 37 -54.56 2.76 -5.47
C ASN A 37 -53.07 2.71 -5.09
N GLN A 38 -52.45 3.85 -4.77
CA GLN A 38 -51.06 3.90 -4.29
C GLN A 38 -50.87 3.11 -2.98
N LEU A 39 -51.83 3.18 -2.06
CA LEU A 39 -51.81 2.39 -0.82
C LEU A 39 -51.99 0.89 -1.08
N LEU A 40 -52.64 0.49 -2.17
CA LEU A 40 -52.76 -0.91 -2.61
C LEU A 40 -51.43 -1.41 -3.19
N GLU A 41 -50.81 -0.66 -4.11
CA GLU A 41 -49.49 -0.99 -4.70
C GLU A 41 -48.40 -1.10 -3.61
N LEU A 42 -48.43 -0.22 -2.60
CA LEU A 42 -47.52 -0.30 -1.46
C LEU A 42 -47.69 -1.60 -0.64
N LYS A 43 -48.92 -2.10 -0.48
CA LYS A 43 -49.18 -3.39 0.19
C LYS A 43 -48.76 -4.59 -0.64
N GLU A 44 -48.93 -4.53 -1.96
CA GLU A 44 -48.44 -5.59 -2.87
C GLU A 44 -46.91 -5.64 -2.94
N THR A 45 -46.23 -4.49 -2.90
CA THR A 45 -44.76 -4.45 -2.83
C THR A 45 -44.21 -4.91 -1.48
N ASP A 46 -44.80 -4.50 -0.35
CA ASP A 46 -44.43 -4.99 0.99
C ASP A 46 -44.63 -6.52 1.13
N THR A 47 -45.79 -7.05 0.75
CA THR A 47 -46.05 -8.50 0.81
C THR A 47 -45.09 -9.30 -0.08
N ARG A 48 -44.73 -8.78 -1.26
CA ARG A 48 -43.69 -9.37 -2.12
C ARG A 48 -42.30 -9.35 -1.47
N GLN A 49 -41.89 -8.24 -0.86
CA GLN A 49 -40.60 -8.14 -0.15
C GLN A 49 -40.54 -9.10 1.05
N ASN A 50 -41.60 -9.21 1.83
CA ASN A 50 -41.68 -10.14 2.97
C ASN A 50 -41.58 -11.63 2.54
N LEU A 51 -42.10 -11.99 1.37
CA LEU A 51 -41.91 -13.33 0.80
C LEU A 51 -40.45 -13.58 0.37
N GLU A 52 -39.79 -12.58 -0.22
CA GLU A 52 -38.39 -12.68 -0.63
C GLU A 52 -37.43 -12.75 0.57
N ILE A 53 -37.68 -11.97 1.63
CA ILE A 53 -36.98 -12.04 2.93
C ILE A 53 -37.07 -13.46 3.49
N ARG A 54 -38.28 -14.03 3.59
CA ARG A 54 -38.49 -15.41 4.08
C ARG A 54 -37.78 -16.45 3.21
N GLY A 55 -37.71 -16.23 1.91
CA GLY A 55 -36.93 -17.03 0.96
C GLY A 55 -35.41 -16.93 1.17
N MET A 56 -34.91 -15.79 1.67
CA MET A 56 -33.50 -15.62 2.07
C MET A 56 -33.21 -16.24 3.43
N GLU A 57 -34.08 -16.10 4.43
CA GLU A 57 -33.95 -16.74 5.75
C GLU A 57 -33.79 -18.27 5.64
N GLY A 58 -34.59 -18.92 4.78
CA GLY A 58 -34.47 -20.35 4.50
C GLY A 58 -33.10 -20.73 3.90
N LYS A 59 -32.54 -19.90 3.01
CA LYS A 59 -31.20 -20.09 2.43
C LYS A 59 -30.11 -19.90 3.49
N VAL A 60 -30.23 -18.89 4.35
CA VAL A 60 -29.29 -18.64 5.46
C VAL A 60 -29.28 -19.83 6.42
N SER A 61 -30.45 -20.32 6.88
CA SER A 61 -30.52 -21.49 7.76
C SER A 61 -29.93 -22.76 7.12
N SER A 62 -30.05 -22.91 5.78
CA SER A 62 -29.38 -23.99 5.05
C SER A 62 -27.85 -23.84 4.99
N LEU A 63 -27.33 -22.61 4.94
CA LEU A 63 -25.89 -22.34 4.98
C LEU A 63 -25.31 -22.54 6.38
N GLU A 64 -26.00 -22.10 7.44
CA GLU A 64 -25.61 -22.33 8.84
C GLU A 64 -25.53 -23.83 9.20
N LYS A 65 -26.39 -24.66 8.61
CA LYS A 65 -26.33 -26.12 8.76
C LYS A 65 -25.09 -26.70 8.07
N ARG A 66 -24.76 -26.23 6.86
CA ARG A 66 -23.53 -26.64 6.14
C ARG A 66 -22.26 -26.15 6.84
N MET A 67 -22.27 -24.95 7.41
CA MET A 67 -21.12 -24.39 8.13
C MET A 67 -20.77 -25.23 9.35
N ARG A 68 -21.76 -25.61 10.17
CA ARG A 68 -21.57 -26.51 11.33
C ARG A 68 -21.01 -27.89 10.96
N LEU A 69 -21.44 -28.46 9.83
CA LEU A 69 -20.87 -29.72 9.33
C LEU A 69 -19.39 -29.57 8.93
N ILE A 70 -19.00 -28.44 8.33
CA ILE A 70 -17.60 -28.14 7.99
C ILE A 70 -16.77 -27.92 9.26
N GLU A 71 -17.29 -27.22 10.26
CA GLU A 71 -16.65 -27.04 11.57
C GLU A 71 -16.40 -28.39 12.26
N GLU A 72 -17.37 -29.30 12.22
CA GLU A 72 -17.24 -30.66 12.77
C GLU A 72 -16.20 -31.52 12.00
N GLU A 73 -16.22 -31.47 10.66
CA GLU A 73 -15.18 -32.15 9.85
C GLU A 73 -13.78 -31.62 10.12
N LEU A 74 -13.62 -30.30 10.26
CA LEU A 74 -12.34 -29.67 10.59
C LEU A 74 -11.83 -30.08 11.97
N PHE A 75 -12.70 -30.07 12.99
CA PHE A 75 -12.36 -30.54 14.34
C PHE A 75 -11.95 -32.02 14.36
N ILE A 76 -12.67 -32.87 13.62
CA ILE A 76 -12.32 -34.28 13.45
C ILE A 76 -10.97 -34.44 12.74
N ARG A 77 -10.68 -33.60 11.73
CA ARG A 77 -9.42 -33.62 10.97
C ARG A 77 -8.23 -33.17 11.81
N GLU A 78 -8.39 -32.10 12.59
CA GLU A 78 -7.39 -31.63 13.56
C GLU A 78 -7.07 -32.73 14.59
N LYS A 79 -8.09 -33.36 15.17
CA LYS A 79 -7.94 -34.46 16.13
C LYS A 79 -7.18 -35.66 15.54
N ARG A 80 -7.32 -35.95 14.24
CA ARG A 80 -6.51 -36.96 13.52
C ARG A 80 -5.05 -36.51 13.36
N ILE A 81 -4.81 -35.25 12.96
CA ILE A 81 -3.47 -34.68 12.79
C ILE A 81 -2.71 -34.71 14.12
N ASN A 82 -3.31 -34.24 15.20
CA ASN A 82 -2.69 -34.21 16.53
C ASN A 82 -2.39 -35.63 17.04
N LYS A 83 -3.27 -36.61 16.81
CA LYS A 83 -2.97 -38.04 17.09
C LYS A 83 -1.81 -38.59 16.24
N GLY A 84 -1.72 -38.19 14.97
CA GLY A 84 -0.61 -38.55 14.08
C GLY A 84 0.74 -37.98 14.56
N LEU A 85 0.76 -36.73 14.99
CA LEU A 85 1.92 -36.07 15.59
C LEU A 85 2.34 -36.75 16.90
N GLN A 86 1.39 -37.04 17.79
CA GLN A 86 1.65 -37.77 19.05
C GLN A 86 2.29 -39.15 18.78
N ASN A 87 1.74 -39.92 17.84
CA ASN A 87 2.28 -41.22 17.45
C ASN A 87 3.70 -41.11 16.88
N LYS A 88 3.96 -40.09 16.04
CA LYS A 88 5.28 -39.87 15.44
C LYS A 88 6.32 -39.44 16.49
N ALA A 89 5.93 -38.61 17.46
CA ALA A 89 6.78 -38.25 18.60
C ALA A 89 7.13 -39.48 19.45
N ASN A 90 6.15 -40.33 19.77
CA ASN A 90 6.37 -41.60 20.49
C ASN A 90 7.26 -42.58 19.71
N THR A 91 7.23 -42.55 18.37
CA THR A 91 8.13 -43.36 17.54
C THR A 91 9.58 -42.82 17.58
N LEU A 92 9.76 -41.50 17.57
CA LEU A 92 11.09 -40.89 17.73
C LEU A 92 11.70 -41.15 19.11
N SER A 93 10.91 -41.12 20.20
CA SER A 93 11.43 -41.40 21.54
C SER A 93 11.87 -42.86 21.72
N HIS A 94 11.21 -43.83 21.07
CA HIS A 94 11.68 -45.22 21.05
C HIS A 94 12.95 -45.41 20.19
N LEU A 95 13.15 -44.60 19.16
CA LEU A 95 14.40 -44.61 18.39
C LEU A 95 15.57 -44.03 19.19
N THR A 96 15.38 -42.95 19.93
CA THR A 96 16.45 -42.38 20.76
C THR A 96 16.86 -43.26 21.93
N THR A 97 15.93 -43.98 22.57
CA THR A 97 16.27 -44.95 23.64
C THR A 97 17.10 -46.14 23.15
N ASN A 98 16.97 -46.53 21.88
CA ASN A 98 17.72 -47.66 21.33
C ASN A 98 19.14 -47.25 20.88
N THR A 99 19.34 -46.01 20.46
CA THR A 99 20.68 -45.50 20.08
C THR A 99 21.62 -45.37 21.29
N SER A 100 21.10 -45.05 22.47
CA SER A 100 21.89 -44.95 23.71
C SER A 100 22.51 -46.28 24.19
N ALA A 101 22.09 -47.43 23.64
CA ALA A 101 22.68 -48.73 23.96
C ALA A 101 24.00 -49.04 23.20
N SER A 102 24.41 -48.20 22.24
CA SER A 102 25.56 -48.47 21.35
C SER A 102 26.80 -47.59 21.61
N GLN A 103 26.78 -46.69 22.60
CA GLN A 103 27.92 -45.83 22.97
C GLN A 103 28.44 -46.19 24.38
N GLY A 104 28.78 -47.48 24.56
CA GLY A 104 29.23 -48.07 25.82
C GLY A 104 30.72 -48.45 25.88
N VAL A 105 31.56 -47.95 24.96
CA VAL A 105 33.01 -48.21 24.91
C VAL A 105 33.75 -46.89 24.61
N ALA A 106 34.97 -46.75 25.13
CA ALA A 106 35.88 -45.62 24.92
C ALA A 106 35.52 -44.27 25.58
N PHE A 107 35.23 -44.27 26.90
CA PHE A 107 35.47 -43.07 27.72
C PHE A 107 35.95 -43.35 29.16
N ALA A 108 36.97 -44.20 29.28
CA ALA A 108 37.68 -44.40 30.55
C ALA A 108 39.16 -44.72 30.31
N ILE A 109 40.05 -43.73 30.52
CA ILE A 109 41.48 -43.81 30.89
C ILE A 109 42.07 -42.37 30.86
N LEU A 110 43.10 -42.11 31.68
CA LEU A 110 43.86 -40.84 31.82
C LEU A 110 43.12 -39.59 32.35
N LYS A 111 43.05 -39.51 33.69
CA LYS A 111 43.16 -38.25 34.45
C LYS A 111 44.35 -38.34 35.41
N SER A 112 45.54 -37.88 34.99
CA SER A 112 46.70 -37.67 35.87
C SER A 112 47.71 -36.70 35.23
N VAL A 113 48.14 -35.73 36.03
CA VAL A 113 49.05 -34.59 35.75
C VAL A 113 50.40 -34.86 36.48
N PRO A 114 51.59 -34.24 36.22
CA PRO A 114 51.94 -33.09 35.34
C PRO A 114 53.15 -33.33 34.38
N GLY A 115 53.55 -32.28 33.61
CA GLY A 115 54.99 -31.93 33.56
C GLY A 115 55.61 -31.45 32.23
N THR A 116 56.17 -30.22 32.27
CA THR A 116 57.31 -29.70 31.46
C THR A 116 57.12 -29.34 29.97
N LEU A 117 57.65 -28.16 29.61
CA LEU A 117 57.99 -27.68 28.25
C LEU A 117 59.33 -28.32 27.78
N PRO A 118 59.89 -28.14 26.54
CA PRO A 118 59.73 -26.97 25.64
C PRO A 118 59.77 -27.20 24.09
N SER A 119 59.62 -26.10 23.32
CA SER A 119 60.50 -25.68 22.19
C SER A 119 60.52 -26.35 20.78
N ILE A 120 60.09 -25.56 19.77
CA ILE A 120 60.79 -25.23 18.48
C ILE A 120 60.59 -26.07 17.18
N GLN A 121 60.33 -25.31 16.08
CA GLN A 121 60.56 -25.48 14.61
C GLN A 121 60.06 -26.75 13.86
N GLU A 122 59.26 -26.60 12.79
CA GLU A 122 59.55 -26.18 11.38
C GLU A 122 60.22 -27.23 10.48
N SER A 123 59.41 -27.92 9.66
CA SER A 123 59.58 -28.24 8.23
C SER A 123 58.35 -29.09 7.80
N SER A 124 57.96 -29.36 6.55
CA SER A 124 58.04 -28.79 5.20
C SER A 124 57.53 -29.89 4.26
N ASP A 125 56.79 -29.57 3.19
CA ASP A 125 56.35 -30.49 2.12
C ASP A 125 55.39 -31.64 2.52
N GLN A 126 54.51 -32.17 1.65
CA GLN A 126 54.52 -32.26 0.18
C GLN A 126 53.16 -31.95 -0.49
N ARG A 127 53.18 -31.75 -1.82
CA ARG A 127 52.01 -31.54 -2.69
C ARG A 127 52.25 -32.02 -4.13
N PRO A 128 51.39 -32.86 -4.73
CA PRO A 128 51.13 -32.90 -6.17
C PRO A 128 49.82 -32.14 -6.48
N LYS A 129 49.67 -31.21 -7.43
CA LYS A 129 50.22 -30.96 -8.79
C LYS A 129 49.67 -31.85 -9.91
N ASN A 130 48.78 -31.23 -10.71
CA ASN A 130 48.62 -31.25 -12.18
C ASN A 130 47.77 -29.97 -12.48
N LEU A 131 48.09 -28.94 -13.30
CA LEU A 131 48.86 -28.81 -14.57
C LEU A 131 48.23 -29.65 -15.68
N ILE A 132 47.73 -29.11 -16.81
CA ILE A 132 48.31 -28.20 -17.84
C ILE A 132 47.11 -27.53 -18.61
N SER A 133 47.12 -26.44 -19.40
CA SER A 133 48.05 -25.38 -19.88
C SER A 133 47.23 -24.44 -20.84
N GLU A 134 47.44 -23.13 -21.11
CA GLU A 134 48.25 -22.03 -20.53
C GLU A 134 47.85 -20.64 -21.10
N ASN A 135 48.36 -19.57 -20.48
CA ASN A 135 48.84 -18.27 -21.02
C ASN A 135 48.34 -17.69 -22.37
N GLN A 136 47.95 -16.41 -22.34
CA GLN A 136 48.87 -15.33 -22.78
C GLN A 136 48.48 -13.93 -22.26
N THR A 137 49.49 -13.08 -22.05
CA THR A 137 49.34 -11.71 -21.51
C THR A 137 49.92 -10.70 -22.49
N ILE A 138 49.13 -9.71 -22.94
CA ILE A 138 49.61 -8.58 -23.75
C ILE A 138 49.28 -7.27 -23.03
N LYS A 139 50.25 -6.33 -23.04
CA LYS A 139 50.13 -4.99 -22.46
C LYS A 139 49.84 -3.93 -23.54
N THR A 140 49.51 -2.73 -23.07
CA THR A 140 49.66 -1.40 -23.72
C THR A 140 48.54 -0.83 -24.59
N SER A 141 48.52 0.51 -24.58
CA SER A 141 47.91 1.47 -25.52
C SER A 141 46.40 1.46 -25.73
N ALA A 142 45.76 2.57 -25.34
CA ALA A 142 44.52 3.03 -25.93
C ALA A 142 44.78 3.72 -27.29
N PRO A 143 43.85 3.64 -28.26
CA PRO A 143 43.73 4.59 -29.35
C PRO A 143 42.60 5.61 -29.10
N ALA A 144 42.78 6.81 -29.63
CA ALA A 144 41.70 7.79 -29.81
C ALA A 144 41.27 7.83 -31.29
N PHE A 145 40.27 8.66 -31.61
CA PHE A 145 39.64 8.84 -32.94
C PHE A 145 38.76 7.64 -33.39
N THR A 146 37.73 7.80 -34.23
CA THR A 146 37.31 8.98 -35.01
C THR A 146 35.77 9.12 -35.03
N LYS A 147 35.23 10.34 -35.13
CA LYS A 147 33.85 10.56 -35.58
C LYS A 147 33.72 10.15 -37.05
N THR A 148 32.79 9.24 -37.37
CA THR A 148 32.37 8.97 -38.75
C THR A 148 30.92 9.40 -38.94
N SER A 149 30.71 10.53 -39.61
CA SER A 149 29.37 11.07 -39.87
C SER A 149 28.76 10.46 -41.13
N LEU A 150 27.80 9.54 -40.97
CA LEU A 150 26.95 9.06 -42.07
C LEU A 150 25.68 9.91 -42.17
N THR A 151 25.73 10.90 -43.06
CA THR A 151 24.59 11.77 -43.39
C THR A 151 23.60 11.04 -44.31
N THR A 152 22.38 10.78 -43.82
CA THR A 152 21.31 10.21 -44.64
C THR A 152 20.14 11.19 -44.71
N LYS A 153 19.91 11.79 -45.89
CA LYS A 153 18.77 12.71 -46.12
C LYS A 153 17.50 11.94 -46.45
N ARG A 154 16.42 12.20 -45.71
CA ARG A 154 15.03 12.18 -46.21
C ARG A 154 14.32 13.40 -45.62
N THR A 155 14.05 14.43 -46.42
CA THR A 155 12.71 14.74 -46.95
C THR A 155 11.60 14.61 -45.90
N GLY A 156 11.10 15.76 -45.43
CA GLY A 156 10.00 15.83 -44.47
C GLY A 156 8.63 15.96 -45.13
N SER A 157 7.60 15.86 -44.29
CA SER A 157 6.20 16.19 -44.61
C SER A 157 5.59 16.85 -43.37
N ASP A 158 5.11 18.07 -43.47
CA ASP A 158 4.52 18.80 -42.35
C ASP A 158 3.22 18.16 -41.86
N MET A 159 3.15 17.88 -40.56
CA MET A 159 1.90 17.76 -39.80
C MET A 159 2.08 18.41 -38.41
N PRO A 160 1.07 19.11 -37.88
CA PRO A 160 1.23 19.94 -36.69
C PRO A 160 1.35 19.10 -35.40
N PRO A 161 2.14 19.55 -34.41
CA PRO A 161 2.30 18.83 -33.14
C PRO A 161 1.01 18.86 -32.29
N PRO A 162 0.70 17.78 -31.54
CA PRO A 162 -0.44 17.74 -30.64
C PRO A 162 -0.29 18.77 -29.49
N ARG A 163 -1.43 19.16 -28.91
CA ARG A 163 -1.51 20.26 -27.93
C ARG A 163 -0.76 19.91 -26.64
N LYS A 164 0.18 20.78 -26.25
CA LYS A 164 0.98 20.67 -25.03
C LYS A 164 0.09 20.56 -23.79
N ALA A 165 0.41 19.61 -22.90
CA ALA A 165 -0.15 19.55 -21.56
C ALA A 165 0.18 20.84 -20.76
N LYS A 166 -0.59 21.12 -19.69
CA LYS A 166 -0.45 22.36 -18.91
C LYS A 166 0.91 22.45 -18.23
N ARG A 167 1.80 23.26 -18.81
CA ARG A 167 3.05 23.72 -18.18
C ARG A 167 2.73 24.36 -16.83
N LEU A 168 3.24 23.81 -15.73
CA LEU A 168 3.28 24.50 -14.44
C LEU A 168 4.21 25.71 -14.59
N GLN A 169 3.62 26.89 -14.81
CA GLN A 169 4.34 28.15 -14.68
C GLN A 169 4.54 28.42 -13.18
N LEU A 170 5.78 28.66 -12.76
CA LEU A 170 6.03 29.28 -11.47
C LEU A 170 5.87 30.78 -11.67
N ASP A 171 4.80 31.34 -11.11
CA ASP A 171 4.50 32.78 -11.20
C ASP A 171 5.67 33.64 -10.72
N ALA A 172 5.89 34.75 -11.42
CA ALA A 172 6.96 35.70 -11.09
C ALA A 172 6.48 36.69 -10.02
N ALA A 173 7.10 36.63 -8.85
CA ALA A 173 7.07 37.69 -7.84
C ALA A 173 8.42 38.45 -7.84
N SER A 174 8.38 39.74 -7.53
CA SER A 174 9.48 40.69 -7.81
C SER A 174 10.71 40.56 -6.89
N SER A 175 11.80 41.18 -7.35
CA SER A 175 13.01 41.58 -6.59
C SER A 175 12.66 42.03 -5.16
N ASP A 176 13.45 41.75 -4.12
CA ASP A 176 14.90 42.01 -4.04
C ASP A 176 15.64 41.06 -3.06
N GLY A 177 16.99 41.03 -3.07
CA GLY A 177 17.82 40.33 -2.08
C GLY A 177 18.89 39.37 -2.64
N ALA A 178 20.16 39.73 -2.49
CA ALA A 178 21.31 39.14 -3.18
C ALA A 178 21.66 37.65 -2.90
N ASN A 179 21.98 36.94 -4.00
CA ASN A 179 23.16 36.05 -4.16
C ASN A 179 23.37 34.77 -3.32
N THR A 180 22.33 34.14 -2.76
CA THR A 180 22.45 32.72 -2.31
C THR A 180 21.43 31.77 -2.98
N THR A 181 20.24 32.25 -3.29
CA THR A 181 19.08 31.40 -3.69
C THR A 181 19.07 30.99 -5.18
N ILE A 182 19.90 31.58 -6.02
CA ILE A 182 19.85 31.41 -7.48
C ILE A 182 20.43 30.05 -7.93
N ARG A 183 21.54 29.62 -7.31
CA ARG A 183 22.31 28.44 -7.74
C ARG A 183 21.51 27.12 -7.76
N PRO A 184 20.74 26.75 -6.71
CA PRO A 184 20.01 25.47 -6.72
C PRO A 184 18.93 25.40 -7.80
N ARG A 185 18.25 26.51 -8.11
CA ARG A 185 17.13 26.53 -9.08
C ARG A 185 17.62 26.41 -10.53
N ALA A 186 18.76 27.01 -10.86
CA ALA A 186 19.41 26.82 -12.15
C ALA A 186 19.91 25.37 -12.31
N GLN A 187 20.56 24.82 -11.28
CA GLN A 187 21.04 23.44 -11.25
C GLN A 187 19.90 22.42 -11.49
N ILE A 188 18.80 22.55 -10.73
CA ILE A 188 17.60 21.72 -10.88
C ILE A 188 17.02 21.81 -12.30
N SER A 189 16.93 23.01 -12.88
CA SER A 189 16.40 23.18 -14.24
C SER A 189 17.29 22.47 -15.29
N SER A 190 18.61 22.59 -15.15
CA SER A 190 19.59 21.95 -16.03
C SER A 190 19.52 20.42 -15.95
N ALA A 191 19.41 19.86 -14.73
CA ALA A 191 19.27 18.42 -14.53
C ALA A 191 17.97 17.87 -15.11
N LEU A 192 16.83 18.55 -14.91
CA LEU A 192 15.56 18.14 -15.50
C LEU A 192 15.56 18.24 -17.04
N GLU A 193 16.17 19.29 -17.61
CA GLU A 193 16.36 19.39 -19.06
C GLU A 193 17.27 18.29 -19.60
N THR A 194 18.30 17.87 -18.85
CA THR A 194 19.20 16.78 -19.23
C THR A 194 18.45 15.45 -19.26
N LEU A 195 17.68 15.13 -18.21
CA LEU A 195 16.85 13.93 -18.16
C LEU A 195 15.76 13.93 -19.25
N GLN A 196 15.14 15.07 -19.54
CA GLN A 196 14.14 15.17 -20.61
C GLN A 196 14.72 15.02 -22.03
N LYS A 197 16.04 15.24 -22.21
CA LYS A 197 16.73 15.08 -23.50
C LYS A 197 17.37 13.70 -23.68
N SER A 198 17.62 12.98 -22.58
CA SER A 198 18.25 11.65 -22.56
C SER A 198 17.30 10.49 -22.24
N CYS A 199 16.08 10.79 -21.77
CA CYS A 199 15.08 9.77 -21.48
C CYS A 199 14.77 8.92 -22.72
N SER A 200 14.85 7.61 -22.54
CA SER A 200 14.64 6.59 -23.54
C SER A 200 14.12 5.33 -22.84
N ASP A 201 13.33 4.52 -23.54
CA ASP A 201 13.01 3.17 -23.05
C ASP A 201 14.32 2.37 -22.95
N VAL A 202 14.66 2.04 -21.71
CA VAL A 202 15.87 1.29 -21.34
C VAL A 202 15.58 -0.21 -21.31
N LEU A 203 14.30 -0.60 -21.35
CA LEU A 203 13.87 -1.99 -21.49
C LEU A 203 12.87 -2.12 -22.67
N PRO A 204 13.29 -1.82 -23.91
CA PRO A 204 12.52 -2.14 -25.09
C PRO A 204 12.46 -3.67 -25.28
N THR A 205 11.40 -4.16 -25.93
CA THR A 205 11.08 -5.60 -25.99
C THR A 205 12.23 -6.48 -26.51
N ASN A 206 13.04 -5.98 -27.46
CA ASN A 206 14.21 -6.68 -27.99
C ASN A 206 15.39 -6.77 -27.00
N MET A 207 15.56 -5.77 -26.13
CA MET A 207 16.56 -5.82 -25.06
C MET A 207 16.08 -6.71 -23.90
N ILE A 208 14.79 -6.67 -23.59
CA ILE A 208 14.14 -7.62 -22.68
C ILE A 208 14.39 -9.06 -23.14
N ASP A 209 14.13 -9.37 -24.41
CA ASP A 209 14.42 -10.69 -25.01
C ASP A 209 15.89 -11.11 -24.85
N ALA A 210 16.82 -10.18 -25.02
CA ALA A 210 18.26 -10.44 -24.87
C ALA A 210 18.66 -10.69 -23.42
N LEU A 211 18.07 -9.95 -22.47
CA LEU A 211 18.28 -10.12 -21.03
C LEU A 211 17.70 -11.44 -20.51
N CYS A 212 16.54 -11.89 -21.02
CA CYS A 212 15.99 -13.23 -20.76
C CYS A 212 17.03 -14.29 -21.17
N LYS A 213 17.52 -14.19 -22.40
CA LYS A 213 18.54 -15.06 -23.00
C LYS A 213 19.95 -14.91 -22.39
N GLY A 214 20.15 -13.99 -21.43
CA GLY A 214 21.42 -13.79 -20.72
C GLY A 214 22.53 -13.14 -21.55
N ALA A 215 22.19 -12.45 -22.64
CA ALA A 215 23.14 -11.90 -23.61
C ALA A 215 23.61 -10.46 -23.30
N CYS A 216 23.31 -9.93 -22.11
CA CYS A 216 23.62 -8.55 -21.72
C CYS A 216 23.74 -8.44 -20.19
N GLU A 217 24.68 -7.61 -19.71
CA GLU A 217 24.86 -7.27 -18.29
C GLU A 217 24.27 -5.89 -17.97
N LEU A 218 23.86 -5.69 -16.71
CA LEU A 218 23.26 -4.46 -16.17
C LEU A 218 24.06 -4.03 -14.92
N PRO A 219 24.14 -2.74 -14.55
CA PRO A 219 23.03 -1.77 -14.56
C PRO A 219 22.94 -0.88 -15.80
N VAL A 220 21.72 -0.49 -16.17
CA VAL A 220 21.50 0.73 -16.96
C VAL A 220 21.07 1.85 -16.02
N LEU A 221 22.07 2.65 -15.64
CA LEU A 221 21.94 4.09 -15.46
C LEU A 221 22.70 4.73 -16.61
N THR A 222 22.10 5.65 -17.35
CA THR A 222 22.81 6.35 -18.44
C THR A 222 23.91 7.25 -17.88
N ASP A 223 24.86 7.68 -18.72
CA ASP A 223 25.91 8.62 -18.30
C ASP A 223 25.30 9.96 -17.82
N GLU A 224 24.20 10.39 -18.44
CA GLU A 224 23.43 11.56 -18.02
C GLU A 224 22.74 11.37 -16.66
N GLU A 225 22.14 10.20 -16.43
CA GLU A 225 21.51 9.85 -15.15
C GLU A 225 22.56 9.76 -14.03
N ASN A 226 23.72 9.13 -14.30
CA ASN A 226 24.85 9.07 -13.37
C ASN A 226 25.45 10.45 -13.07
N SER A 227 25.55 11.33 -14.08
CA SER A 227 25.99 12.72 -13.92
C SER A 227 25.06 13.49 -12.99
N VAL A 228 23.74 13.41 -13.24
CA VAL A 228 22.71 14.06 -12.41
C VAL A 228 22.69 13.51 -10.97
N ILE A 229 22.80 12.19 -10.77
CA ILE A 229 22.89 11.59 -9.43
C ILE A 229 24.12 12.16 -8.69
N SER A 230 25.27 12.17 -9.35
CA SER A 230 26.54 12.66 -8.78
C SER A 230 26.47 14.13 -8.39
N GLU A 231 25.86 14.98 -9.21
CA GLU A 231 25.74 16.42 -8.98
C GLU A 231 24.91 16.77 -7.72
N PHE A 232 23.87 15.98 -7.41
CA PHE A 232 22.99 16.21 -6.26
C PHE A 232 23.46 15.49 -4.99
N CYS A 233 24.20 14.39 -5.10
CA CYS A 233 24.78 13.67 -3.96
C CYS A 233 25.85 14.45 -3.19
N VAL A 234 26.38 15.57 -3.73
CA VAL A 234 27.37 16.44 -3.08
C VAL A 234 26.93 16.97 -1.70
N SER A 235 25.62 17.10 -1.44
CA SER A 235 25.13 17.51 -0.11
C SER A 235 23.77 16.90 0.26
N LYS A 236 23.60 16.62 1.56
CA LYS A 236 22.38 15.98 2.10
C LYS A 236 21.10 16.74 1.76
N SER A 237 21.14 18.08 1.85
CA SER A 237 19.99 18.96 1.58
C SER A 237 19.65 19.08 0.09
N SER A 238 20.67 19.10 -0.79
CA SER A 238 20.43 19.14 -2.25
C SER A 238 19.74 17.86 -2.72
N ALA A 239 20.29 16.69 -2.36
CA ALA A 239 19.67 15.40 -2.65
C ALA A 239 18.27 15.24 -2.02
N GLU A 240 18.00 15.78 -0.81
CA GLU A 240 16.66 15.75 -0.22
C GLU A 240 15.65 16.63 -0.96
N MET A 241 16.07 17.82 -1.40
CA MET A 241 15.25 18.72 -2.22
C MET A 241 14.92 18.08 -3.59
N PHE A 242 15.92 17.49 -4.24
CA PHE A 242 15.78 16.90 -5.57
C PHE A 242 15.02 15.56 -5.55
N LEU A 243 15.23 14.72 -4.53
CA LEU A 243 14.37 13.55 -4.27
C LEU A 243 12.89 13.96 -4.10
N SER A 244 12.60 15.03 -3.35
CA SER A 244 11.21 15.52 -3.21
C SER A 244 10.63 15.97 -4.55
N LEU A 245 11.41 16.69 -5.36
CA LEU A 245 10.99 17.18 -6.67
C LEU A 245 10.72 16.04 -7.66
N ILE A 246 11.64 15.07 -7.78
CA ILE A 246 11.43 13.88 -8.61
C ILE A 246 10.20 13.09 -8.14
N LEU A 247 9.97 13.00 -6.82
CA LEU A 247 8.79 12.33 -6.28
C LEU A 247 7.47 13.01 -6.66
N ASP A 248 7.46 14.33 -6.84
CA ASP A 248 6.29 15.09 -7.30
C ASP A 248 6.14 15.04 -8.83
N LEU A 249 7.25 15.01 -9.58
CA LEU A 249 7.24 14.77 -11.03
C LEU A 249 6.71 13.38 -11.37
N ILE A 250 7.13 12.32 -10.66
CA ILE A 250 6.61 10.96 -10.81
C ILE A 250 5.07 10.93 -10.63
N LYS A 251 4.51 11.70 -9.70
CA LYS A 251 3.05 11.80 -9.50
C LYS A 251 2.37 12.55 -10.64
N ALA A 252 3.00 13.60 -11.17
CA ALA A 252 2.46 14.38 -12.28
C ALA A 252 2.45 13.58 -13.59
N GLU A 253 3.53 12.83 -13.86
CA GLU A 253 3.66 11.99 -15.06
C GLU A 253 2.89 10.65 -14.97
N LYS A 254 2.19 10.36 -13.86
CA LYS A 254 1.34 9.15 -13.72
C LYS A 254 0.30 9.04 -14.84
N GLU A 255 -0.30 10.16 -15.23
CA GLU A 255 -1.32 10.25 -16.29
C GLU A 255 -0.72 10.65 -17.65
N SER A 256 0.61 10.60 -17.79
CA SER A 256 1.34 11.03 -18.98
C SER A 256 1.56 9.87 -19.95
N THR A 257 1.61 10.19 -21.25
CA THR A 257 1.92 9.24 -22.32
C THR A 257 3.43 9.08 -22.55
N VAL A 258 4.29 9.74 -21.75
CA VAL A 258 5.76 9.73 -21.90
C VAL A 258 6.37 8.79 -20.86
N HIS A 259 6.21 7.49 -21.07
CA HIS A 259 6.62 6.46 -20.11
C HIS A 259 8.15 6.40 -19.91
N ASP A 260 8.94 6.68 -20.94
CA ASP A 260 10.42 6.73 -20.89
C ASP A 260 10.95 7.73 -19.85
N LEU A 261 10.32 8.90 -19.75
CA LEU A 261 10.70 9.93 -18.78
C LEU A 261 10.35 9.52 -17.34
N LEU A 262 9.21 8.84 -17.17
CA LEU A 262 8.81 8.23 -15.90
C LEU A 262 9.79 7.11 -15.47
N GLN A 263 10.31 6.32 -16.42
CA GLN A 263 11.37 5.34 -16.14
C GLN A 263 12.66 6.04 -15.67
N SER A 264 13.15 7.06 -16.40
CA SER A 264 14.33 7.84 -15.99
C SER A 264 14.17 8.46 -14.60
N TYR A 265 13.00 9.02 -14.28
CA TYR A 265 12.72 9.54 -12.94
C TYR A 265 12.75 8.44 -11.87
N CYS A 266 12.24 7.23 -12.15
CA CYS A 266 12.37 6.10 -11.23
C CYS A 266 13.83 5.67 -11.03
N ARG A 267 14.64 5.60 -12.10
CA ARG A 267 16.08 5.26 -12.01
C ARG A 267 16.85 6.27 -11.18
N VAL A 268 16.73 7.56 -11.50
CA VAL A 268 17.44 8.64 -10.78
C VAL A 268 17.00 8.71 -9.31
N TYR A 269 15.72 8.51 -9.02
CA TYR A 269 15.24 8.43 -7.62
C TYR A 269 15.90 7.28 -6.86
N VAL A 270 15.96 6.08 -7.46
CA VAL A 270 16.58 4.90 -6.84
C VAL A 270 18.09 5.05 -6.71
N GLY A 271 18.79 5.60 -7.71
CA GLY A 271 20.23 5.89 -7.63
C GLY A 271 20.56 6.92 -6.54
N LEU A 272 19.78 8.00 -6.41
CA LEU A 272 19.91 8.97 -5.32
C LEU A 272 19.64 8.34 -3.94
N CYS A 273 18.74 7.35 -3.85
CA CYS A 273 18.55 6.55 -2.64
C CYS A 273 19.73 5.60 -2.37
N GLN A 274 20.26 4.93 -3.39
CA GLN A 274 21.38 3.98 -3.32
C GLN A 274 22.65 4.66 -2.80
N GLN A 275 23.03 5.80 -3.40
CA GLN A 275 24.18 6.62 -2.98
C GLN A 275 24.06 7.19 -1.55
N ARG A 276 22.90 7.01 -0.91
CA ARG A 276 22.59 7.45 0.46
C ARG A 276 22.21 6.30 1.40
N ALA A 277 22.25 5.05 0.94
CA ALA A 277 21.73 3.86 1.63
C ALA A 277 20.26 3.99 2.11
N ASP A 278 19.46 4.85 1.45
CA ASP A 278 18.09 5.20 1.83
C ASP A 278 17.06 4.25 1.18
N SER A 279 17.18 2.95 1.52
CA SER A 279 16.33 1.89 0.93
C SER A 279 14.85 2.10 1.24
N HIS A 280 14.50 2.65 2.41
CA HIS A 280 13.12 2.94 2.80
C HIS A 280 12.39 3.90 1.83
N LYS A 281 13.06 4.93 1.29
CA LYS A 281 12.45 5.80 0.27
C LYS A 281 12.21 5.07 -1.05
N ALA A 282 13.15 4.23 -1.49
CA ALA A 282 12.98 3.41 -2.68
C ALA A 282 11.86 2.34 -2.49
N HIS A 283 11.78 1.68 -1.34
CA HIS A 283 10.64 0.80 -0.99
C HIS A 283 9.31 1.56 -0.97
N ALA A 284 9.28 2.78 -0.43
CA ALA A 284 8.10 3.64 -0.42
C ALA A 284 7.74 4.22 -1.81
N LEU A 285 8.66 4.21 -2.78
CA LEU A 285 8.36 4.46 -4.19
C LEU A 285 7.74 3.21 -4.84
N ALA A 286 8.38 2.04 -4.71
CA ALA A 286 7.88 0.77 -5.25
C ALA A 286 6.46 0.44 -4.75
N TYR A 287 6.23 0.58 -3.45
CA TYR A 287 4.92 0.51 -2.82
C TYR A 287 3.87 1.39 -3.52
N ARG A 288 4.24 2.62 -3.90
CA ARG A 288 3.33 3.58 -4.52
C ARG A 288 3.02 3.20 -5.96
N LEU A 289 4.04 2.85 -6.74
CA LEU A 289 3.92 2.40 -8.12
C LEU A 289 3.02 1.15 -8.22
N LEU A 290 3.10 0.24 -7.25
CA LEU A 290 2.28 -0.98 -7.23
C LEU A 290 0.86 -0.78 -6.69
N LYS A 291 0.60 0.21 -5.80
CA LYS A 291 -0.74 0.45 -5.23
C LYS A 291 -1.57 1.49 -6.01
N GLU A 292 -0.94 2.53 -6.51
CA GLU A 292 -1.58 3.55 -7.35
C GLU A 292 -1.62 3.08 -8.81
N ASP A 293 -2.49 3.67 -9.63
CA ASP A 293 -2.79 3.18 -10.98
C ASP A 293 -1.75 3.68 -11.99
N PHE A 294 -0.48 3.33 -11.77
CA PHE A 294 0.62 3.66 -12.67
C PHE A 294 0.61 2.73 -13.91
N PRO A 295 0.82 3.26 -15.12
CA PRO A 295 1.03 2.43 -16.31
C PRO A 295 2.30 1.60 -16.15
N GLU A 296 2.29 0.39 -16.71
CA GLU A 296 3.42 -0.57 -16.69
C GLU A 296 4.10 -0.74 -15.31
N ALA A 297 3.36 -0.67 -14.20
CA ALA A 297 3.95 -0.70 -12.85
C ALA A 297 5.01 -1.80 -12.60
N PRO A 298 4.88 -3.05 -13.09
CA PRO A 298 5.94 -4.05 -12.99
C PRO A 298 7.20 -3.74 -13.80
N LYS A 299 7.09 -3.10 -14.96
CA LYS A 299 8.24 -2.58 -15.73
C LYS A 299 8.93 -1.45 -14.97
N LEU A 300 8.17 -0.59 -14.28
CA LEU A 300 8.75 0.42 -13.39
C LEU A 300 9.49 -0.22 -12.20
N ILE A 301 8.96 -1.30 -11.61
CA ILE A 301 9.70 -2.10 -10.60
C ILE A 301 10.97 -2.71 -11.20
N MET A 302 10.91 -3.27 -12.41
CA MET A 302 12.10 -3.78 -13.11
C MET A 302 13.18 -2.70 -13.22
N VAL A 303 12.81 -1.52 -13.73
CA VAL A 303 13.70 -0.36 -13.91
C VAL A 303 14.36 0.07 -12.58
N MET A 304 13.67 -0.08 -11.45
CA MET A 304 14.25 0.14 -10.12
C MET A 304 15.29 -0.94 -9.74
N VAL A 305 15.02 -2.22 -10.03
CA VAL A 305 15.97 -3.32 -9.78
C VAL A 305 17.19 -3.23 -10.69
N THR A 306 17.02 -2.88 -11.96
CA THR A 306 18.13 -2.73 -12.91
C THR A 306 19.03 -1.52 -12.60
N ALA A 307 18.53 -0.53 -11.86
CA ALA A 307 19.34 0.57 -11.33
C ALA A 307 20.05 0.21 -10.01
N TRP A 308 19.41 -0.56 -9.11
CA TRP A 308 19.99 -1.03 -7.85
C TRP A 308 19.69 -2.53 -7.63
N PRO A 309 20.56 -3.45 -8.14
CA PRO A 309 20.30 -4.91 -8.17
C PRO A 309 20.15 -5.67 -6.84
N CYS A 310 20.06 -4.97 -5.71
CA CYS A 310 19.75 -5.58 -4.40
C CYS A 310 18.74 -4.78 -3.55
N ILE A 311 18.04 -3.80 -4.13
CA ILE A 311 17.09 -2.95 -3.40
C ILE A 311 16.02 -3.77 -2.65
N PHE A 312 15.44 -4.79 -3.29
CA PHE A 312 14.40 -5.63 -2.69
C PHE A 312 14.93 -6.95 -2.08
N SER A 313 16.24 -7.15 -1.98
CA SER A 313 16.87 -8.32 -1.35
C SER A 313 16.86 -8.28 0.19
N HIS A 314 16.33 -7.21 0.78
CA HIS A 314 16.16 -7.07 2.22
C HIS A 314 14.87 -7.77 2.66
N ASP A 315 14.92 -8.66 3.65
CA ASP A 315 13.76 -9.40 4.17
C ASP A 315 12.80 -8.55 5.05
N SER A 316 12.45 -7.35 4.58
CA SER A 316 11.41 -6.53 5.19
C SER A 316 10.02 -7.02 4.76
N ALA A 317 9.01 -6.82 5.61
CA ALA A 317 7.63 -7.11 5.25
C ALA A 317 7.20 -6.36 3.97
N LEU A 318 7.75 -5.16 3.73
CA LEU A 318 7.40 -4.34 2.57
C LEU A 318 8.08 -4.86 1.30
N CYS A 319 9.31 -5.35 1.38
CA CYS A 319 9.95 -6.06 0.28
C CYS A 319 9.13 -7.30 -0.09
N ARG A 320 8.77 -8.15 0.88
CA ARG A 320 7.93 -9.34 0.60
C ARG A 320 6.57 -8.98 -0.01
N ALA A 321 5.94 -7.88 0.43
CA ALA A 321 4.71 -7.37 -0.19
C ALA A 321 4.93 -6.84 -1.63
N ILE A 322 6.03 -6.12 -1.87
CA ILE A 322 6.44 -5.64 -3.20
C ILE A 322 6.68 -6.83 -4.14
N HIS A 323 7.40 -7.87 -3.69
CA HIS A 323 7.65 -9.10 -4.43
C HIS A 323 6.34 -9.78 -4.85
N ILE A 324 5.43 -10.02 -3.90
CA ILE A 324 4.12 -10.64 -4.15
C ILE A 324 3.33 -9.83 -5.19
N VAL A 325 3.14 -8.53 -4.98
CA VAL A 325 2.29 -7.71 -5.87
C VAL A 325 2.95 -7.47 -7.24
N SER A 326 4.29 -7.44 -7.31
CA SER A 326 5.00 -7.41 -8.59
C SER A 326 4.75 -8.71 -9.37
N LYS A 327 4.90 -9.88 -8.73
CA LYS A 327 4.66 -11.19 -9.38
C LYS A 327 3.20 -11.38 -9.82
N MET A 328 2.25 -10.80 -9.07
CA MET A 328 0.82 -10.81 -9.44
C MET A 328 0.46 -9.89 -10.60
N LYS A 329 1.19 -8.79 -10.80
CA LYS A 329 0.89 -7.78 -11.83
C LYS A 329 1.73 -7.93 -13.10
N ALA A 330 2.85 -8.64 -13.04
CA ALA A 330 3.72 -8.88 -14.18
C ALA A 330 3.20 -10.03 -15.06
N ASP A 331 3.36 -9.87 -16.37
CA ASP A 331 3.09 -10.88 -17.39
C ASP A 331 4.23 -10.99 -18.41
N GLY A 332 4.20 -12.07 -19.19
CA GLY A 332 5.17 -12.38 -20.24
C GLY A 332 6.63 -12.16 -19.82
N ASN A 333 7.42 -11.57 -20.73
CA ASN A 333 8.84 -11.35 -20.52
C ASN A 333 9.18 -10.49 -19.28
N ILE A 334 8.26 -9.64 -18.80
CA ILE A 334 8.46 -8.83 -17.58
C ILE A 334 8.38 -9.72 -16.34
N LEU A 335 7.49 -10.73 -16.34
CA LEU A 335 7.43 -11.75 -15.29
C LEU A 335 8.68 -12.64 -15.31
N ASP A 336 9.14 -13.05 -16.49
CA ASP A 336 10.35 -13.89 -16.64
C ASP A 336 11.60 -13.16 -16.11
N LEU A 337 11.81 -11.91 -16.53
CA LEU A 337 12.93 -11.10 -16.06
C LEU A 337 12.83 -10.78 -14.56
N LEU A 338 11.65 -10.49 -14.01
CA LEU A 338 11.50 -10.25 -12.57
C LEU A 338 11.80 -11.53 -11.79
N SER A 339 11.36 -12.70 -12.27
CA SER A 339 11.65 -13.98 -11.63
C SER A 339 13.15 -14.24 -11.54
N LYS A 340 13.89 -13.95 -12.63
CA LYS A 340 15.36 -14.02 -12.70
C LYS A 340 16.07 -13.01 -11.79
N TYR A 341 15.68 -11.72 -11.84
CA TYR A 341 16.36 -10.66 -11.07
C TYR A 341 15.99 -10.62 -9.58
N MET A 342 14.86 -11.23 -9.20
CA MET A 342 14.37 -11.28 -7.82
C MET A 342 14.44 -12.69 -7.22
N TYR A 343 15.06 -13.64 -7.94
CA TYR A 343 15.30 -15.03 -7.52
C TYR A 343 14.02 -15.83 -7.20
N TRP A 344 12.90 -15.52 -7.87
CA TRP A 344 11.60 -16.16 -7.61
C TRP A 344 11.46 -17.60 -8.12
N ASP A 345 12.45 -18.07 -8.87
CA ASP A 345 12.59 -19.48 -9.25
C ASP A 345 13.21 -20.32 -8.12
N GLU A 346 13.91 -19.66 -7.19
CA GLU A 346 14.56 -20.25 -6.00
C GLU A 346 13.70 -20.03 -4.74
N ASP A 347 13.24 -18.78 -4.51
CA ASP A 347 12.33 -18.39 -3.41
C ASP A 347 11.07 -17.70 -3.95
N PRO A 348 10.01 -18.46 -4.32
CA PRO A 348 8.80 -17.89 -4.91
C PRO A 348 7.97 -17.10 -3.89
N PRO A 349 7.52 -15.86 -4.22
CA PRO A 349 6.73 -15.01 -3.33
C PRO A 349 5.48 -15.69 -2.76
N GLY A 350 5.33 -15.65 -1.44
CA GLY A 350 4.29 -16.37 -0.70
C GLY A 350 2.85 -15.84 -0.86
N ASN A 351 1.90 -16.55 -0.26
CA ASN A 351 0.48 -16.21 -0.35
C ASN A 351 0.12 -14.88 0.37
N ILE A 352 -0.69 -14.05 -0.30
CA ILE A 352 -1.17 -12.74 0.17
C ILE A 352 -1.77 -12.79 1.60
N TYR A 353 -2.69 -13.73 1.85
CA TYR A 353 -3.39 -13.82 3.13
C TYR A 353 -2.44 -14.15 4.27
N ASN A 354 -1.60 -15.17 4.06
CA ASN A 354 -0.58 -15.57 5.03
C ASN A 354 0.37 -14.38 5.30
N MET A 355 0.79 -13.65 4.26
CA MET A 355 1.66 -12.47 4.42
C MET A 355 0.98 -11.36 5.23
N ILE A 356 -0.32 -11.08 5.02
CA ILE A 356 -1.06 -10.10 5.84
C ILE A 356 -1.09 -10.54 7.31
N VAL A 357 -1.44 -11.80 7.59
CA VAL A 357 -1.52 -12.34 8.97
C VAL A 357 -0.15 -12.31 9.67
N TYR A 358 0.92 -12.74 9.01
CA TYR A 358 2.28 -12.68 9.56
C TYR A 358 2.75 -11.23 9.78
N THR A 359 2.39 -10.31 8.87
CA THR A 359 2.76 -8.89 8.99
C THR A 359 2.02 -8.18 10.12
N LEU A 360 0.72 -8.47 10.31
CA LEU A 360 -0.05 -8.01 11.46
C LEU A 360 0.54 -8.55 12.76
N LYS A 361 0.86 -9.84 12.82
CA LYS A 361 1.50 -10.46 13.99
C LYS A 361 2.83 -9.76 14.32
N ALA A 362 3.71 -9.59 13.33
CA ALA A 362 5.00 -8.92 13.50
C ALA A 362 4.85 -7.48 14.01
N LEU A 363 3.90 -6.70 13.48
CA LEU A 363 3.60 -5.32 13.95
C LEU A 363 3.25 -5.25 15.46
N PHE A 364 2.69 -6.32 16.03
CA PHE A 364 2.32 -6.37 17.45
C PHE A 364 3.37 -7.02 18.36
N GLU A 365 4.25 -7.86 17.80
CA GLU A 365 5.38 -8.49 18.50
C GLU A 365 6.68 -7.68 18.42
N ASP A 366 6.85 -6.79 17.44
CA ASP A 366 8.07 -6.00 17.25
C ASP A 366 8.27 -4.98 18.39
N HIS A 367 9.24 -5.24 19.25
CA HIS A 367 9.57 -4.41 20.42
C HIS A 367 10.45 -3.18 20.09
N SER A 368 10.96 -3.05 18.87
CA SER A 368 11.79 -1.90 18.44
C SER A 368 10.98 -0.65 18.09
N LEU A 369 9.67 -0.83 17.84
CA LEU A 369 8.78 0.21 17.36
C LEU A 369 8.67 1.39 18.34
N ARG A 370 8.87 2.60 17.80
CA ARG A 370 8.80 3.87 18.53
C ARG A 370 8.07 4.94 17.72
N PHE A 371 7.52 5.94 18.42
CA PHE A 371 7.17 7.20 17.76
C PHE A 371 8.44 8.00 17.47
N GLN A 372 8.43 8.79 16.40
CA GLN A 372 9.48 9.74 16.05
C GLN A 372 8.92 11.16 16.08
N LYS A 373 9.74 12.13 16.53
CA LYS A 373 9.36 13.55 16.54
C LYS A 373 9.50 14.14 15.14
N SER A 374 8.49 14.87 14.69
CA SER A 374 8.42 15.47 13.35
C SER A 374 8.09 16.96 13.45
N SER A 375 8.80 17.81 12.72
CA SER A 375 8.47 19.25 12.61
C SER A 375 7.13 19.51 11.92
N TRP A 376 6.71 18.62 11.01
CA TRP A 376 5.48 18.73 10.25
C TRP A 376 4.30 18.02 10.92
N TYR A 377 4.50 16.77 11.38
CA TYR A 377 3.46 15.93 11.98
C TYR A 377 3.39 16.02 13.52
N GLY A 378 4.34 16.68 14.19
CA GLY A 378 4.48 16.70 15.65
C GLY A 378 5.13 15.42 16.15
N TYR A 379 4.38 14.32 16.10
CA TYR A 379 4.88 12.96 16.23
C TYR A 379 4.26 12.08 15.14
N ASP A 380 5.04 11.15 14.62
CA ASP A 380 4.61 10.14 13.65
C ASP A 380 5.24 8.77 13.98
N LEU A 381 4.85 7.74 13.24
CA LEU A 381 5.39 6.40 13.38
C LEU A 381 6.85 6.31 12.87
N CYS A 382 7.63 5.39 13.42
CA CYS A 382 8.93 5.04 12.86
C CYS A 382 8.83 4.28 11.53
N ASP A 383 9.92 4.29 10.77
CA ASP A 383 10.03 3.68 9.45
C ASP A 383 9.67 2.19 9.45
N ALA A 384 10.05 1.44 10.50
CA ALA A 384 9.66 0.04 10.68
C ALA A 384 8.13 -0.14 10.81
N ALA A 385 7.45 0.71 11.59
CA ALA A 385 5.99 0.70 11.68
C ALA A 385 5.33 1.12 10.36
N TRP A 386 5.90 2.09 9.64
CA TRP A 386 5.43 2.46 8.30
C TRP A 386 5.62 1.33 7.28
N ASN A 387 6.71 0.56 7.34
CA ASN A 387 6.92 -0.63 6.51
C ASN A 387 5.80 -1.65 6.72
N TYR A 388 5.48 -2.05 7.96
CA TYR A 388 4.37 -2.98 8.24
C TYR A 388 3.02 -2.44 7.71
N ILE A 389 2.74 -1.14 7.90
CA ILE A 389 1.49 -0.53 7.42
C ILE A 389 1.43 -0.55 5.89
N PHE A 390 2.47 -0.11 5.20
CA PHE A 390 2.53 -0.13 3.74
C PHE A 390 2.43 -1.55 3.16
N SER A 391 2.95 -2.55 3.87
CA SER A 391 2.83 -3.97 3.49
C SER A 391 1.38 -4.43 3.51
N ILE A 392 0.68 -4.25 4.63
CA ILE A 392 -0.74 -4.63 4.78
C ILE A 392 -1.62 -3.83 3.80
N ASP A 393 -1.36 -2.53 3.69
CA ASP A 393 -2.10 -1.60 2.82
C ASP A 393 -1.89 -1.89 1.31
N LEU A 394 -0.74 -2.43 0.91
CA LEU A 394 -0.46 -2.88 -0.46
C LEU A 394 -1.11 -4.25 -0.76
N LEU A 395 -1.08 -5.18 0.19
CA LEU A 395 -1.65 -6.52 0.03
C LEU A 395 -3.20 -6.49 0.05
N CYS A 396 -3.80 -5.71 0.95
CA CYS A 396 -5.25 -5.46 0.98
C CYS A 396 -5.77 -4.81 -0.32
N ALA A 397 -4.94 -4.01 -0.99
CA ALA A 397 -5.29 -3.41 -2.28
C ALA A 397 -5.44 -4.42 -3.42
N GLN A 398 -4.90 -5.64 -3.30
CA GLN A 398 -5.11 -6.71 -4.28
C GLN A 398 -6.33 -7.59 -3.98
N LEU A 399 -6.95 -7.43 -2.79
CA LEU A 399 -8.10 -8.22 -2.34
C LEU A 399 -9.41 -7.40 -2.32
N GLY A 400 -9.32 -6.08 -2.47
CA GLY A 400 -10.46 -5.16 -2.55
C GLY A 400 -11.11 -4.85 -1.20
N TRP A 401 -11.89 -3.77 -1.17
CA TRP A 401 -12.55 -3.27 0.03
C TRP A 401 -13.53 -4.27 0.67
N PRO A 402 -14.39 -5.02 -0.05
CA PRO A 402 -15.30 -5.98 0.58
C PRO A 402 -14.57 -7.07 1.37
N TRP A 403 -13.41 -7.52 0.88
CA TRP A 403 -12.58 -8.48 1.59
C TRP A 403 -11.88 -7.82 2.78
N THR A 404 -11.24 -6.67 2.56
CA THR A 404 -10.48 -5.93 3.58
C THR A 404 -11.34 -5.51 4.76
N LEU A 405 -12.56 -5.03 4.49
CA LEU A 405 -13.51 -4.61 5.51
C LEU A 405 -13.93 -5.78 6.41
N ASN A 406 -14.24 -6.93 5.82
CA ASN A 406 -14.76 -8.08 6.56
C ASN A 406 -13.68 -8.87 7.28
N ASN A 407 -12.54 -9.11 6.64
CA ASN A 407 -11.49 -9.97 7.20
C ASN A 407 -10.53 -9.19 8.12
N ILE A 408 -10.03 -8.03 7.69
CA ILE A 408 -8.96 -7.31 8.43
C ILE A 408 -9.53 -6.23 9.34
N ILE A 409 -10.41 -5.36 8.81
CA ILE A 409 -10.93 -4.23 9.60
C ILE A 409 -11.86 -4.74 10.72
N ARG A 410 -12.84 -5.58 10.39
CA ARG A 410 -13.86 -6.07 11.34
C ARG A 410 -13.34 -7.12 12.32
N MET A 411 -12.58 -8.13 11.87
CA MET A 411 -12.11 -9.20 12.77
C MET A 411 -10.86 -8.81 13.56
N ASP A 412 -9.80 -8.34 12.90
CA ASP A 412 -8.51 -8.08 13.57
C ASP A 412 -8.45 -6.68 14.20
N LEU A 413 -8.49 -5.63 13.36
CA LEU A 413 -8.15 -4.28 13.80
C LEU A 413 -9.18 -3.73 14.79
N TRP A 414 -10.47 -3.95 14.56
CA TRP A 414 -11.52 -3.52 15.49
C TRP A 414 -11.49 -4.34 16.81
N LEU A 415 -11.13 -5.62 16.78
CA LEU A 415 -10.98 -6.42 18.00
C LEU A 415 -9.81 -5.93 18.87
N ILE A 416 -8.72 -5.48 18.26
CA ILE A 416 -7.58 -4.88 18.97
C ILE A 416 -8.00 -3.56 19.64
N LEU A 417 -8.70 -2.67 18.92
CA LEU A 417 -9.23 -1.42 19.50
C LEU A 417 -10.19 -1.67 20.67
N ASN A 418 -11.11 -2.63 20.53
CA ASN A 418 -12.02 -3.01 21.61
C ASN A 418 -11.30 -3.66 22.80
N THR A 419 -10.23 -4.42 22.55
CA THR A 419 -9.41 -5.02 23.61
C THR A 419 -8.61 -3.96 24.38
N TRP A 420 -8.07 -2.94 23.69
CA TRP A 420 -7.48 -1.78 24.36
C TRP A 420 -8.52 -1.03 25.21
N LEU A 421 -9.69 -0.71 24.65
CA LEU A 421 -10.78 -0.04 25.40
C LEU A 421 -11.18 -0.80 26.67
N ARG A 422 -11.28 -2.13 26.61
CA ARG A 422 -11.56 -2.98 27.78
C ARG A 422 -10.44 -2.87 28.82
N LYS A 423 -9.17 -3.08 28.43
CA LYS A 423 -8.03 -3.03 29.36
C LYS A 423 -7.89 -1.69 30.07
N THR A 424 -7.96 -0.59 29.31
CA THR A 424 -7.90 0.79 29.83
C THR A 424 -9.03 1.08 30.84
N ARG A 425 -10.26 0.58 30.60
CA ARG A 425 -11.37 0.72 31.55
C ARG A 425 -11.20 -0.11 32.83
N SER A 426 -10.54 -1.27 32.73
CA SER A 426 -10.22 -2.13 33.88
C SER A 426 -8.95 -1.73 34.65
N GLY A 427 -8.30 -0.61 34.30
CA GLY A 427 -7.04 -0.18 34.93
C GLY A 427 -5.85 -1.11 34.68
N GLN A 428 -5.95 -2.05 33.74
CA GLN A 428 -4.87 -2.94 33.34
C GLN A 428 -3.83 -2.20 32.49
N THR A 429 -2.60 -2.71 32.46
CA THR A 429 -1.54 -2.19 31.59
C THR A 429 -2.02 -2.13 30.13
N PRO A 430 -2.11 -0.92 29.53
CA PRO A 430 -2.68 -0.77 28.20
C PRO A 430 -1.74 -1.33 27.13
N PHE A 431 -2.32 -1.65 25.96
CA PHE A 431 -1.56 -2.04 24.78
C PHE A 431 -0.54 -0.97 24.38
N ARG A 432 0.60 -1.37 23.80
CA ARG A 432 1.71 -0.47 23.44
C ARG A 432 1.20 0.65 22.55
N GLY A 433 1.35 1.90 22.99
CA GLY A 433 0.77 3.08 22.31
C GLY A 433 1.18 3.21 20.85
N ILE A 434 2.43 2.86 20.51
CA ILE A 434 2.92 2.84 19.13
C ILE A 434 2.13 1.89 18.22
N CYS A 435 1.81 0.68 18.69
CA CYS A 435 1.03 -0.31 17.96
C CYS A 435 -0.43 0.14 17.81
N LEU A 436 -0.99 0.82 18.81
CA LEU A 436 -2.32 1.43 18.73
C LEU A 436 -2.36 2.60 17.72
N GLY A 437 -1.33 3.45 17.72
CA GLY A 437 -1.16 4.49 16.69
C GLY A 437 -1.04 3.90 15.29
N ALA A 438 -0.27 2.83 15.13
CA ALA A 438 -0.16 2.10 13.87
C ALA A 438 -1.50 1.53 13.37
N VAL A 439 -2.33 0.96 14.25
CA VAL A 439 -3.69 0.52 13.91
C VAL A 439 -4.55 1.68 13.41
N PHE A 440 -4.51 2.86 14.04
CA PHE A 440 -5.25 4.02 13.55
C PHE A 440 -4.76 4.52 12.19
N ARG A 441 -3.45 4.66 12.00
CA ARG A 441 -2.88 5.06 10.69
C ARG A 441 -3.21 4.04 9.60
N LEU A 442 -3.19 2.73 9.91
CA LEU A 442 -3.61 1.67 8.98
C LEU A 442 -5.11 1.77 8.63
N LEU A 443 -5.99 1.90 9.63
CA LEU A 443 -7.45 2.02 9.40
C LEU A 443 -7.80 3.22 8.50
N GLY A 444 -7.12 4.36 8.67
CA GLY A 444 -7.29 5.52 7.79
C GLY A 444 -6.88 5.24 6.35
N ARG A 445 -5.82 4.45 6.12
CA ARG A 445 -5.34 4.09 4.78
C ARG A 445 -6.18 3.02 4.08
N LEU A 446 -6.62 2.00 4.82
CA LEU A 446 -7.54 0.99 4.29
C LEU A 446 -8.91 1.63 3.96
N GLY A 447 -9.41 2.57 4.78
CA GLY A 447 -10.61 3.32 4.43
C GLY A 447 -10.44 4.25 3.22
N LYS A 448 -9.25 4.80 2.98
CA LYS A 448 -8.94 5.49 1.71
C LYS A 448 -9.01 4.58 0.48
N GLN A 449 -8.68 3.30 0.63
CA GLN A 449 -8.88 2.32 -0.44
C GLN A 449 -10.38 2.14 -0.73
N GLY A 450 -11.22 1.93 0.30
CA GLY A 450 -12.68 1.86 0.13
C GLY A 450 -13.29 3.11 -0.51
N LEU A 451 -12.78 4.31 -0.17
CA LEU A 451 -13.18 5.57 -0.81
C LEU A 451 -12.80 5.61 -2.30
N LYS A 452 -11.59 5.14 -2.67
CA LYS A 452 -11.14 5.05 -4.07
C LYS A 452 -12.00 4.04 -4.87
N GLU A 453 -12.43 2.96 -4.22
CA GLU A 453 -13.35 1.96 -4.79
C GLU A 453 -14.82 2.42 -4.83
N ASN A 454 -15.13 3.67 -4.47
CA ASN A 454 -16.48 4.24 -4.35
C ASN A 454 -17.42 3.49 -3.38
N MET A 455 -16.85 2.83 -2.37
CA MET A 455 -17.58 2.01 -1.41
C MET A 455 -17.98 2.77 -0.13
N LEU A 456 -18.96 2.23 0.59
CA LEU A 456 -19.47 2.81 1.84
C LEU A 456 -18.44 2.70 2.99
N VAL A 457 -17.66 3.76 3.18
CA VAL A 457 -16.67 3.92 4.28
C VAL A 457 -17.25 4.71 5.47
N GLU A 458 -18.41 5.36 5.30
CA GLU A 458 -19.05 6.25 6.29
C GLU A 458 -19.17 5.63 7.69
N ASN A 459 -19.54 4.35 7.79
CA ASN A 459 -19.65 3.65 9.08
C ASN A 459 -18.30 3.51 9.80
N LEU A 460 -17.19 3.34 9.07
CA LEU A 460 -15.85 3.35 9.65
C LEU A 460 -15.46 4.77 10.09
N ALA A 461 -15.81 5.80 9.31
CA ALA A 461 -15.55 7.19 9.65
C ALA A 461 -16.32 7.63 10.91
N LYS A 462 -17.62 7.34 11.00
CA LYS A 462 -18.46 7.59 12.18
C LYS A 462 -17.90 6.89 13.42
N ASN A 463 -17.58 5.60 13.31
CA ASN A 463 -16.96 4.84 14.40
C ASN A 463 -15.60 5.43 14.84
N MET A 464 -14.78 5.91 13.91
CA MET A 464 -13.50 6.58 14.21
C MET A 464 -13.70 7.94 14.90
N ILE A 465 -14.65 8.74 14.42
CA ILE A 465 -15.02 10.05 14.99
C ILE A 465 -15.58 9.88 16.41
N GLU A 466 -16.48 8.92 16.62
CA GLU A 466 -16.99 8.57 17.94
C GLU A 466 -15.87 8.11 18.87
N PHE A 467 -14.98 7.22 18.41
CA PHE A 467 -13.85 6.76 19.20
C PHE A 467 -12.95 7.94 19.62
N GLY A 468 -12.66 8.84 18.68
CA GLY A 468 -11.90 10.06 18.96
C GLY A 468 -12.58 10.93 20.01
N ASN A 469 -13.81 11.35 19.76
CA ASN A 469 -14.58 12.22 20.67
C ASN A 469 -14.75 11.64 22.08
N LYS A 470 -14.82 10.31 22.22
CA LYS A 470 -14.98 9.62 23.51
C LYS A 470 -13.67 9.42 24.29
N ASN A 471 -12.51 9.36 23.62
CA ASN A 471 -11.25 8.89 24.23
C ASN A 471 -10.05 9.85 24.11
N LEU A 472 -10.04 10.81 23.17
CA LEU A 472 -8.88 11.71 22.95
C LEU A 472 -8.45 12.49 24.21
N SER A 473 -9.37 12.78 25.12
CA SER A 473 -9.10 13.50 26.38
C SER A 473 -8.90 12.58 27.61
N LYS A 474 -8.94 11.25 27.46
CA LYS A 474 -8.94 10.29 28.59
C LYS A 474 -7.83 9.25 28.46
N GLY A 475 -6.69 9.52 29.09
CA GLY A 475 -5.58 8.56 29.23
C GLY A 475 -4.83 8.20 27.93
N MET A 476 -5.10 8.90 26.83
CA MET A 476 -4.46 8.66 25.53
C MET A 476 -3.24 9.59 25.36
N SER A 477 -2.07 9.02 25.07
CA SER A 477 -0.85 9.80 24.82
C SER A 477 -0.98 10.64 23.55
N TRP A 478 -0.24 11.75 23.50
CA TRP A 478 -0.36 12.77 22.44
C TRP A 478 -0.08 12.20 21.04
N GLU A 479 0.83 11.25 20.93
CA GLU A 479 1.22 10.60 19.67
C GLU A 479 0.12 9.67 19.15
N VAL A 480 -0.61 9.00 20.05
CA VAL A 480 -1.81 8.21 19.70
C VAL A 480 -2.96 9.14 19.32
N GLN A 481 -3.14 10.27 20.03
CA GLN A 481 -4.13 11.28 19.63
C GLN A 481 -3.88 11.78 18.21
N LEU A 482 -2.66 12.20 17.88
CA LEU A 482 -2.28 12.61 16.53
C LEU A 482 -2.53 11.49 15.51
N SER A 483 -2.27 10.22 15.86
CA SER A 483 -2.56 9.07 15.00
C SER A 483 -4.06 8.93 14.67
N VAL A 484 -4.95 9.14 15.65
CA VAL A 484 -6.41 9.19 15.46
C VAL A 484 -6.82 10.40 14.61
N ILE A 485 -6.25 11.58 14.86
CA ILE A 485 -6.54 12.81 14.11
C ILE A 485 -6.21 12.65 12.62
N TYR A 486 -5.05 12.07 12.28
CA TYR A 486 -4.72 11.78 10.88
C TYR A 486 -5.60 10.67 10.28
N ALA A 487 -6.04 9.69 11.07
CA ALA A 487 -7.00 8.68 10.61
C ALA A 487 -8.38 9.28 10.30
N ILE A 488 -8.90 10.18 11.14
CA ILE A 488 -10.16 10.91 10.89
C ILE A 488 -10.04 11.75 9.61
N HIS A 489 -8.94 12.49 9.42
CA HIS A 489 -8.67 13.20 8.17
C HIS A 489 -8.63 12.26 6.96
N ASP A 490 -7.99 11.11 7.09
CA ASP A 490 -7.84 10.17 5.97
C ASP A 490 -9.20 9.57 5.55
N LEU A 491 -10.16 9.43 6.46
CA LEU A 491 -11.53 8.97 6.20
C LEU A 491 -12.53 10.09 5.83
N ALA A 492 -12.15 11.36 5.99
CA ALA A 492 -13.07 12.51 6.04
C ALA A 492 -13.90 12.72 4.76
N ALA A 493 -13.45 12.26 3.60
CA ALA A 493 -14.24 12.39 2.36
C ALA A 493 -15.59 11.65 2.40
N SER A 494 -15.75 10.64 3.27
CA SER A 494 -17.05 9.97 3.48
C SER A 494 -18.02 10.74 4.39
N ASN A 495 -17.51 11.65 5.22
CA ASN A 495 -18.29 12.38 6.22
C ASN A 495 -17.51 13.63 6.70
N PRO A 496 -17.42 14.68 5.86
CA PRO A 496 -16.48 15.77 6.10
C PRO A 496 -16.97 16.76 7.17
N GLU A 497 -18.29 16.93 7.33
CA GLU A 497 -18.83 17.86 8.34
C GLU A 497 -18.65 17.35 9.76
N GLU A 498 -18.92 16.07 10.04
CA GLU A 498 -18.66 15.49 11.38
C GLU A 498 -17.16 15.36 11.64
N ALA A 499 -16.35 15.02 10.63
CA ALA A 499 -14.90 15.01 10.75
C ALA A 499 -14.36 16.40 11.13
N LEU A 500 -14.76 17.45 10.40
CA LEU A 500 -14.35 18.83 10.69
C LEU A 500 -14.77 19.27 12.09
N LYS A 501 -16.03 18.99 12.48
CA LYS A 501 -16.58 19.30 13.80
C LYS A 501 -15.80 18.61 14.93
N ALA A 502 -15.44 17.34 14.75
CA ALA A 502 -14.66 16.58 15.73
C ALA A 502 -13.22 17.13 15.85
N LEU A 503 -12.55 17.40 14.72
CA LEU A 503 -11.19 17.93 14.72
C LEU A 503 -11.11 19.34 15.33
N ILE A 504 -12.05 20.24 15.02
CA ILE A 504 -12.13 21.56 15.67
C ILE A 504 -12.40 21.42 17.17
N SER A 505 -13.32 20.52 17.57
CA SER A 505 -13.63 20.32 19.00
C SER A 505 -12.45 19.73 19.79
N TRP A 506 -11.59 18.93 19.16
CA TRP A 506 -10.31 18.51 19.75
C TRP A 506 -9.29 19.65 19.80
N GLN A 507 -9.17 20.44 18.72
CA GLN A 507 -8.25 21.58 18.62
C GLN A 507 -8.50 22.62 19.72
N GLN A 508 -9.77 22.86 20.07
CA GLN A 508 -10.19 23.77 21.14
C GLN A 508 -9.95 23.22 22.57
N LYS A 509 -9.70 21.91 22.72
CA LYS A 509 -9.53 21.23 24.02
C LYS A 509 -8.09 20.86 24.35
N THR A 510 -7.20 20.84 23.36
CA THR A 510 -5.78 20.51 23.59
C THR A 510 -4.99 21.73 24.07
N THR A 511 -4.11 21.52 25.04
CA THR A 511 -3.11 22.48 25.50
C THR A 511 -1.76 22.33 24.78
N GLN A 512 -1.61 21.28 23.96
CA GLN A 512 -0.39 21.00 23.19
C GLN A 512 -0.37 21.77 21.87
N PRO A 513 0.80 22.21 21.37
CA PRO A 513 0.92 22.92 20.11
C PRO A 513 0.48 22.04 18.93
N VAL A 514 -0.50 22.51 18.16
CA VAL A 514 -1.12 21.79 17.04
C VAL A 514 -0.14 21.72 15.85
N PRO A 515 0.22 20.53 15.34
CA PRO A 515 1.19 20.41 14.26
C PRO A 515 0.73 21.05 12.93
N PRO A 516 1.65 21.59 12.11
CA PRO A 516 1.34 22.14 10.79
C PRO A 516 0.51 21.21 9.89
N ALA A 517 0.79 19.91 9.93
CA ALA A 517 0.02 18.90 9.21
C ALA A 517 -1.47 18.89 9.60
N VAL A 518 -1.80 19.02 10.89
CA VAL A 518 -3.19 19.03 11.36
C VAL A 518 -3.92 20.30 10.93
N THR A 519 -3.24 21.45 10.96
CA THR A 519 -3.77 22.71 10.41
C THR A 519 -4.03 22.60 8.89
N MET A 520 -3.19 21.88 8.16
CA MET A 520 -3.42 21.56 6.73
C MET A 520 -4.60 20.59 6.56
N CYS A 521 -4.75 19.57 7.41
CA CYS A 521 -5.90 18.65 7.41
C CYS A 521 -7.23 19.40 7.62
N LEU A 522 -7.30 20.29 8.62
CA LEU A 522 -8.47 21.13 8.88
C LEU A 522 -8.85 21.99 7.66
N LYS A 523 -7.88 22.64 7.02
CA LYS A 523 -8.10 23.42 5.79
C LYS A 523 -8.64 22.56 4.64
N LYS A 524 -8.09 21.36 4.43
CA LYS A 524 -8.54 20.43 3.37
C LYS A 524 -9.97 19.94 3.60
N ILE A 525 -10.32 19.53 4.82
CA ILE A 525 -11.68 19.06 5.13
C ILE A 525 -12.67 20.23 5.06
N GLY A 526 -12.28 21.41 5.54
CA GLY A 526 -13.05 22.65 5.36
C GLY A 526 -13.37 22.92 3.88
N PHE A 527 -12.39 22.78 2.98
CA PHE A 527 -12.61 22.91 1.54
C PHE A 527 -13.58 21.86 0.98
N LEU A 528 -13.47 20.59 1.39
CA LEU A 528 -14.42 19.53 1.00
C LEU A 528 -15.86 19.86 1.41
N CYS A 529 -16.08 20.38 2.62
CA CYS A 529 -17.42 20.82 3.07
C CYS A 529 -18.01 21.92 2.16
N HIS A 530 -17.18 22.83 1.62
CA HIS A 530 -17.62 23.87 0.71
C HIS A 530 -17.88 23.36 -0.72
N GLN A 531 -17.26 22.25 -1.14
CA GLN A 531 -17.52 21.63 -2.45
C GLN A 531 -18.78 20.76 -2.46
N ILE A 532 -19.13 20.14 -1.33
CA ILE A 532 -20.26 19.20 -1.22
C ILE A 532 -21.59 19.92 -0.95
N ARG A 533 -21.55 21.13 -0.39
CA ARG A 533 -22.74 21.99 -0.28
C ARG A 533 -23.14 22.48 -1.67
N PRO A 534 -24.37 22.21 -2.16
CA PRO A 534 -24.86 22.85 -3.37
C PRO A 534 -24.90 24.38 -3.17
N LYS A 535 -24.62 25.13 -4.23
CA LYS A 535 -24.95 26.55 -4.26
C LYS A 535 -26.47 26.66 -4.35
N ILE A 536 -27.09 27.12 -3.27
CA ILE A 536 -28.48 27.59 -3.20
C ILE A 536 -28.52 29.00 -3.80
#